data_AF-A0A937MUU3-F1
#
_entry.id   AF-A0A937MUU3-F1
#
_cell.length_a   1.000
_cell.length_b   1.000
_cell.length_c   1.000
_cell.angle_alpha   90.00
_cell.angle_beta   90.00
_cell.angle_gamma   90.00
#
_symmetry.space_group_name_H-M   'P 1'
#
loop_
_entity.id
_entity.type
_entity.pdbx_description
1 polymer ?
#
loop_
_entity_poly.entity_id
_entity_poly.type
_entity_poly.pdbx_seq_one_letter_code
_entity_poly.pdbx_strand_id
1 'polypeptide(L)'
;MVKGREKEVLQILYANAAVAVGNLLLGKYDSWDQFRELLNTDFMSLPRRNLKAGSRDVRRNLSKEIKKFHKKNFSSYSDDKFYLLWFEIEKKEGLYLPLKDFESKFFSFQEAVVKNIPRHSTVKISLWGLLFIFPEDQFSKDISQSFKLAKTTEKELDKFKAYKHSKLKKEQDQLAEILRTHGVACRSCFLACFYFIEAYLNGIAWEWVESQPDLEKLSKRKQSMILDTNQVALKDKITRYPEIITGRSLWADDDPILNTFLSDLKPFRDSLVHPSPFAVPEKFGGYDKLAKCYDLKLKETKQMVSITYSMVSIVHQHIKGAEAPIPAWIQSLNDSLV
;
A
#
# COMPACT_ATOMS: atom_id res chain seq x y z
N MET A 1 -1.34 45.09 -6.16
CA MET A 1 -0.50 45.16 -4.94
C MET A 1 -1.42 45.31 -3.74
N VAL A 2 -1.66 44.22 -3.00
CA VAL A 2 -2.63 44.19 -1.89
C VAL A 2 -2.12 45.08 -0.75
N LYS A 3 -2.94 46.04 -0.26
CA LYS A 3 -2.54 47.02 0.77
C LYS A 3 -3.54 47.04 1.93
N GLY A 4 -3.07 47.45 3.11
CA GLY A 4 -3.92 47.73 4.26
C GLY A 4 -4.60 46.49 4.85
N ARG A 5 -5.94 46.48 4.87
CA ARG A 5 -6.77 45.46 5.53
C ARG A 5 -6.65 44.10 4.89
N GLU A 6 -6.73 44.04 3.57
CA GLU A 6 -6.64 42.79 2.80
C GLU A 6 -5.32 42.07 3.06
N LYS A 7 -4.21 42.80 3.19
CA LYS A 7 -2.90 42.21 3.48
C LYS A 7 -2.87 41.51 4.85
N GLU A 8 -3.47 42.11 5.86
CA GLU A 8 -3.56 41.51 7.20
C GLU A 8 -4.49 40.30 7.21
N VAL A 9 -5.60 40.36 6.47
CA VAL A 9 -6.53 39.25 6.30
C VAL A 9 -5.86 38.07 5.60
N LEU A 10 -5.21 38.29 4.46
CA LEU A 10 -4.48 37.23 3.74
C LEU A 10 -3.40 36.61 4.62
N GLN A 11 -2.66 37.41 5.39
CA GLN A 11 -1.66 36.87 6.31
C GLN A 11 -2.25 35.93 7.37
N ILE A 12 -3.40 36.28 7.95
CA ILE A 12 -4.08 35.44 8.94
C ILE A 12 -4.63 34.18 8.27
N LEU A 13 -5.32 34.35 7.13
CA LEU A 13 -5.93 33.25 6.39
C LEU A 13 -4.89 32.19 5.99
N TYR A 14 -3.78 32.61 5.41
CA TYR A 14 -2.70 31.73 4.98
C TYR A 14 -2.06 30.99 6.15
N ALA A 15 -1.77 31.70 7.24
CA ALA A 15 -1.19 31.09 8.42
C ALA A 15 -2.14 30.06 9.04
N ASN A 16 -3.43 30.39 9.13
CA ASN A 16 -4.42 29.47 9.66
C ASN A 16 -4.65 28.26 8.74
N ALA A 17 -4.67 28.46 7.41
CA ALA A 17 -4.76 27.36 6.45
C ALA A 17 -3.55 26.42 6.57
N ALA A 18 -2.35 26.95 6.73
CA ALA A 18 -1.15 26.14 6.98
C ALA A 18 -1.24 25.36 8.30
N VAL A 19 -1.78 25.96 9.36
CA VAL A 19 -2.04 25.27 10.63
C VAL A 19 -3.08 24.17 10.47
N ALA A 20 -4.18 24.44 9.77
CA ALA A 20 -5.23 23.47 9.52
C ALA A 20 -4.69 22.28 8.73
N VAL A 21 -3.93 22.51 7.66
CA VAL A 21 -3.25 21.45 6.92
C VAL A 21 -2.27 20.70 7.83
N GLY A 22 -1.42 21.40 8.59
CA GLY A 22 -0.45 20.77 9.49
C GLY A 22 -1.10 19.86 10.53
N ASN A 23 -2.20 20.30 11.14
CA ASN A 23 -2.99 19.51 12.09
C ASN A 23 -3.68 18.32 11.41
N LEU A 24 -4.19 18.50 10.19
CA LEU A 24 -4.81 17.43 9.43
C LEU A 24 -3.78 16.36 9.03
N LEU A 25 -2.58 16.75 8.58
CA LEU A 25 -1.50 15.81 8.27
C LEU A 25 -1.07 14.99 9.50
N LEU A 26 -1.27 15.53 10.71
CA LEU A 26 -1.01 14.87 11.98
C LEU A 26 -2.21 14.07 12.51
N GLY A 27 -3.35 14.06 11.82
CA GLY A 27 -4.56 13.34 12.24
C GLY A 27 -5.22 13.91 13.49
N LYS A 28 -5.16 15.24 13.68
CA LYS A 28 -5.67 15.92 14.88
C LYS A 28 -7.13 16.40 14.81
N TYR A 29 -7.85 16.04 13.74
CA TYR A 29 -9.24 16.44 13.56
C TYR A 29 -10.15 15.24 13.74
N ASP A 30 -11.25 15.44 14.48
CA ASP A 30 -12.28 14.40 14.67
C ASP A 30 -13.35 14.44 13.57
N SER A 31 -13.47 15.55 12.84
CA SER A 31 -14.46 15.75 11.79
C SER A 31 -14.02 16.77 10.74
N TRP A 32 -14.66 16.71 9.56
CA TRP A 32 -14.44 17.71 8.50
C TRP A 32 -14.98 19.10 8.88
N ASP A 33 -15.99 19.18 9.74
CA ASP A 33 -16.53 20.45 10.21
C ASP A 33 -15.49 21.25 11.01
N GLN A 34 -14.74 20.58 11.89
CA GLN A 34 -13.62 21.20 12.61
C GLN A 34 -12.53 21.69 11.65
N PHE A 35 -12.22 20.93 10.59
CA PHE A 35 -11.25 21.35 9.57
C PHE A 35 -11.74 22.57 8.77
N ARG A 36 -13.05 22.68 8.56
CA ARG A 36 -13.74 23.76 7.82
C ARG A 36 -14.01 25.01 8.64
N GLU A 37 -13.64 25.07 9.92
CA GLU A 37 -13.87 26.25 10.78
C GLU A 37 -13.37 27.57 10.16
N LEU A 38 -12.34 27.48 9.30
CA LEU A 38 -11.82 28.64 8.57
C LEU A 38 -12.81 29.27 7.59
N LEU A 39 -13.74 28.50 7.03
CA LEU A 39 -14.81 29.00 6.16
C LEU A 39 -15.87 29.78 6.94
N ASN A 40 -16.04 29.47 8.23
CA ASN A 40 -17.04 30.11 9.09
C ASN A 40 -16.59 31.49 9.58
N THR A 41 -15.32 31.86 9.35
CA THR A 41 -14.77 33.14 9.80
C THR A 41 -14.72 34.15 8.66
N ASP A 42 -15.61 35.13 8.68
CA ASP A 42 -15.49 36.29 7.80
C ASP A 42 -14.40 37.26 8.33
N PHE A 43 -13.16 37.00 7.94
CA PHE A 43 -12.03 37.86 8.31
C PHE A 43 -12.18 39.30 7.80
N MET A 44 -12.97 39.52 6.74
CA MET A 44 -13.18 40.85 6.17
C MET A 44 -14.17 41.69 6.95
N SER A 45 -14.97 41.14 7.87
CA SER A 45 -15.81 41.91 8.80
C SER A 45 -15.20 42.15 10.19
N LEU A 46 -14.09 41.48 10.54
CA LEU A 46 -13.46 41.61 11.86
C LEU A 46 -13.03 43.06 12.23
N PRO A 47 -13.20 43.53 13.48
CA PRO A 47 -12.72 44.84 13.90
C PRO A 47 -11.23 45.04 13.61
N ARG A 48 -10.82 46.24 13.16
CA ARG A 48 -9.43 46.55 12.77
C ARG A 48 -8.41 46.21 13.86
N ARG A 49 -8.78 46.41 15.13
CA ARG A 49 -7.95 46.08 16.30
C ARG A 49 -7.66 44.57 16.36
N ASN A 50 -8.64 43.73 16.08
CA ASN A 50 -8.52 42.27 16.10
C ASN A 50 -7.65 41.79 14.94
N LEU A 51 -7.81 42.34 13.74
CA LEU A 51 -6.95 42.03 12.59
C LEU A 51 -5.48 42.37 12.84
N LYS A 52 -5.21 43.56 13.43
CA LYS A 52 -3.84 43.94 13.80
C LYS A 52 -3.26 43.04 14.89
N ALA A 53 -4.07 42.63 15.86
CA ALA A 53 -3.66 41.72 16.93
C ALA A 53 -3.34 40.32 16.36
N GLY A 54 -4.24 39.74 15.56
CA GLY A 54 -4.04 38.45 14.90
C GLY A 54 -2.84 38.44 13.96
N SER A 55 -2.70 39.45 13.09
CA SER A 55 -1.53 39.60 12.22
C SER A 55 -0.21 39.72 13.01
N ARG A 56 -0.24 40.34 14.19
CA ARG A 56 0.94 40.43 15.07
C ARG A 56 1.25 39.09 15.74
N ASP A 57 0.23 38.37 16.20
CA ASP A 57 0.38 37.04 16.79
C ASP A 57 0.93 36.04 15.77
N VAL A 58 0.36 36.02 14.56
CA VAL A 58 0.88 35.25 13.43
C VAL A 58 2.37 35.51 13.23
N ARG A 59 2.80 36.78 13.20
CA ARG A 59 4.21 37.13 13.02
C ARG A 59 5.12 36.71 14.17
N ARG A 60 4.66 36.83 15.41
CA ARG A 60 5.51 36.62 16.60
C ARG A 60 5.63 35.15 16.99
N ASN A 61 4.51 34.42 16.91
CA ASN A 61 4.34 33.09 17.48
C ASN A 61 4.13 32.07 16.37
N LEU A 62 2.97 32.11 15.70
CA LEU A 62 2.53 31.07 14.78
C LEU A 62 3.49 30.84 13.60
N SER A 63 4.04 31.91 13.01
CA SER A 63 4.98 31.80 11.88
C SER A 63 6.22 30.98 12.24
N LYS A 64 6.68 31.04 13.50
CA LYS A 64 7.85 30.26 13.93
C LYS A 64 7.54 28.78 14.00
N GLU A 65 6.35 28.44 14.53
CA GLU A 65 5.90 27.05 14.63
C GLU A 65 5.61 26.45 13.25
N ILE A 66 4.90 27.19 12.40
CA ILE A 66 4.66 26.83 11.00
C ILE A 66 5.98 26.55 10.29
N LYS A 67 6.95 27.47 10.36
CA LYS A 67 8.27 27.28 9.73
C LYS A 67 9.03 26.09 10.30
N LYS A 68 8.95 25.85 11.61
CA LYS A 68 9.56 24.68 12.26
C LYS A 68 8.94 23.39 11.73
N PHE A 69 7.60 23.33 11.65
CA PHE A 69 6.89 22.19 11.08
C PHE A 69 7.24 21.99 9.61
N HIS A 70 7.24 23.04 8.80
CA HIS A 70 7.58 22.95 7.39
C HIS A 70 9.01 22.48 7.16
N LYS A 71 9.99 23.08 7.84
CA LYS A 71 11.41 22.70 7.71
C LYS A 71 11.65 21.23 8.11
N LYS A 72 10.89 20.72 9.08
CA LYS A 72 10.99 19.32 9.51
C LYS A 72 10.44 18.33 8.48
N ASN A 73 9.41 18.71 7.73
CA ASN A 73 8.63 17.75 6.91
C ASN A 73 8.76 17.94 5.40
N PHE A 74 9.09 19.16 4.92
CA PHE A 74 9.13 19.49 3.50
C PHE A 74 10.47 20.10 3.09
N SER A 75 10.96 19.73 1.91
CA SER A 75 12.20 20.25 1.32
C SER A 75 11.99 21.53 0.52
N SER A 76 10.78 21.70 -0.05
CA SER A 76 10.31 22.93 -0.67
C SER A 76 8.94 23.29 -0.07
N TYR A 77 8.65 24.57 0.16
CA TYR A 77 7.31 25.00 0.56
C TYR A 77 7.09 26.51 0.32
N SER A 78 5.83 26.89 0.15
CA SER A 78 5.38 28.28 0.18
C SER A 78 4.00 28.38 0.81
N ASP A 79 3.68 29.54 1.41
CA ASP A 79 2.39 29.73 2.06
C ASP A 79 1.23 29.62 1.05
N ASP A 80 1.43 30.07 -0.21
CA ASP A 80 0.46 29.90 -1.30
C ASP A 80 0.14 28.43 -1.59
N LYS A 81 1.15 27.55 -1.55
CA LYS A 81 0.98 26.11 -1.80
C LYS A 81 0.24 25.41 -0.67
N PHE A 82 0.43 25.86 0.58
CA PHE A 82 -0.37 25.38 1.72
C PHE A 82 -1.83 25.82 1.64
N TYR A 83 -2.07 27.08 1.26
CA TYR A 83 -3.42 27.56 1.03
C TYR A 83 -4.12 26.80 -0.10
N LEU A 84 -3.43 26.57 -1.22
CA LEU A 84 -3.94 25.75 -2.33
C LEU A 84 -4.25 24.31 -1.88
N LEU A 85 -3.38 23.70 -1.09
CA LEU A 85 -3.59 22.36 -0.55
C LEU A 85 -4.81 22.31 0.38
N TRP A 86 -4.93 23.28 1.30
CA TRP A 86 -6.09 23.41 2.17
C TRP A 86 -7.39 23.48 1.36
N PHE A 87 -7.41 24.34 0.33
CA PHE A 87 -8.57 24.51 -0.55
C PHE A 87 -8.95 23.24 -1.32
N GLU A 88 -7.97 22.51 -1.85
CA GLU A 88 -8.21 21.24 -2.56
C GLU A 88 -8.75 20.14 -1.64
N ILE A 89 -8.24 20.06 -0.40
CA ILE A 89 -8.70 19.11 0.61
C ILE A 89 -10.13 19.44 1.03
N GLU A 90 -10.41 20.72 1.30
CA GLU A 90 -11.71 21.20 1.74
C GLU A 90 -12.81 20.82 0.74
N LYS A 91 -12.55 21.07 -0.55
CA LYS A 91 -13.48 20.80 -1.65
C LYS A 91 -13.84 19.31 -1.80
N LYS A 92 -12.93 18.41 -1.44
CA LYS A 92 -13.04 16.97 -1.72
C LYS A 92 -13.17 16.09 -0.47
N GLU A 93 -13.11 16.68 0.72
CA GLU A 93 -13.04 15.95 1.99
C GLU A 93 -11.86 14.97 2.01
N GLY A 94 -10.68 15.49 1.68
CA GLY A 94 -9.43 14.75 1.63
C GLY A 94 -8.67 14.94 0.34
N LEU A 95 -7.55 14.24 0.24
CA LEU A 95 -6.73 14.24 -0.97
C LEU A 95 -6.21 12.83 -1.25
N TYR A 96 -6.24 12.46 -2.52
CA TYR A 96 -5.67 11.23 -3.03
C TYR A 96 -4.95 11.54 -4.34
N LEU A 97 -3.60 11.47 -4.34
CA LEU A 97 -2.81 11.89 -5.50
C LEU A 97 -1.46 11.16 -5.54
N PRO A 98 -0.98 10.66 -6.71
CA PRO A 98 0.35 10.07 -6.83
C PRO A 98 1.42 10.98 -6.23
N LEU A 99 2.43 10.40 -5.58
CA LEU A 99 3.46 11.17 -4.87
C LEU A 99 4.11 12.20 -5.77
N LYS A 100 4.50 11.82 -6.99
CA LYS A 100 5.10 12.71 -7.99
C LYS A 100 4.19 13.91 -8.32
N ASP A 101 2.90 13.66 -8.50
CA ASP A 101 1.91 14.69 -8.82
C ASP A 101 1.66 15.61 -7.62
N PHE A 102 1.66 15.05 -6.41
CA PHE A 102 1.59 15.82 -5.17
C PHE A 102 2.78 16.75 -5.01
N GLU A 103 4.00 16.22 -5.19
CA GLU A 103 5.23 17.00 -5.04
C GLU A 103 5.35 18.11 -6.09
N SER A 104 4.88 17.86 -7.33
CA SER A 104 4.87 18.89 -8.38
C SER A 104 3.84 19.99 -8.10
N LYS A 105 2.63 19.62 -7.67
CA LYS A 105 1.52 20.55 -7.44
C LYS A 105 1.67 21.36 -6.15
N PHE A 106 2.08 20.70 -5.07
CA PHE A 106 2.15 21.29 -3.74
C PHE A 106 3.60 21.43 -3.30
N PHE A 107 4.17 20.44 -2.61
CA PHE A 107 5.52 20.55 -2.07
C PHE A 107 6.19 19.18 -1.98
N SER A 108 7.52 19.18 -2.04
CA SER A 108 8.32 17.98 -1.90
C SER A 108 8.55 17.64 -0.43
N PHE A 109 8.49 16.36 -0.09
CA PHE A 109 8.75 15.91 1.27
C PHE A 109 10.25 15.96 1.61
N GLN A 110 10.57 16.01 2.89
CA GLN A 110 11.93 15.71 3.37
C GLN A 110 12.20 14.21 3.19
N GLU A 111 13.44 13.86 2.88
CA GLU A 111 13.84 12.45 2.69
C GLU A 111 13.51 11.59 3.91
N ALA A 112 13.66 12.14 5.12
CA ALA A 112 13.32 11.43 6.37
C ALA A 112 11.83 11.05 6.47
N VAL A 113 10.92 11.78 5.80
CA VAL A 113 9.47 11.54 5.83
C VAL A 113 9.09 10.42 4.85
N VAL A 114 9.72 10.41 3.66
CA VAL A 114 9.47 9.41 2.61
C VAL A 114 10.50 8.28 2.60
N LYS A 115 11.27 8.14 3.69
CA LYS A 115 12.28 7.09 3.81
C LYS A 115 11.61 5.72 3.70
N ASN A 116 12.12 4.89 2.80
CA ASN A 116 11.58 3.56 2.48
C ASN A 116 10.17 3.56 1.85
N ILE A 117 9.67 4.71 1.40
CA ILE A 117 8.42 4.81 0.65
C ILE A 117 8.74 4.75 -0.86
N PRO A 118 8.13 3.83 -1.62
CA PRO A 118 8.35 3.78 -3.06
C PRO A 118 7.89 5.05 -3.78
N ARG A 119 8.56 5.41 -4.87
CA ARG A 119 8.24 6.61 -5.66
C ARG A 119 6.88 6.54 -6.36
N HIS A 120 6.36 5.34 -6.62
CA HIS A 120 5.00 5.13 -7.15
C HIS A 120 3.90 5.19 -6.08
N SER A 121 4.25 5.49 -4.83
CA SER A 121 3.26 5.64 -3.77
C SER A 121 2.27 6.76 -4.06
N THR A 122 1.10 6.65 -3.42
CA THR A 122 0.05 7.65 -3.44
C THR A 122 -0.04 8.35 -2.10
N VAL A 123 -0.07 9.68 -2.13
CA VAL A 123 -0.33 10.51 -0.97
C VAL A 123 -1.83 10.49 -0.69
N LYS A 124 -2.18 10.05 0.52
CA LYS A 124 -3.54 10.10 1.06
C LYS A 124 -3.57 11.02 2.27
N ILE A 125 -4.39 12.08 2.19
CA ILE A 125 -4.66 12.98 3.32
C ILE A 125 -6.13 12.84 3.68
N SER A 126 -6.38 12.60 4.96
CA SER A 126 -7.71 12.37 5.52
C SER A 126 -7.74 12.77 6.99
N LEU A 127 -8.87 12.61 7.68
CA LEU A 127 -8.97 12.86 9.13
C LEU A 127 -7.97 12.02 9.94
N TRP A 128 -7.53 10.87 9.41
CA TRP A 128 -6.53 9.99 10.04
C TRP A 128 -5.08 10.41 9.79
N GLY A 129 -4.82 11.56 9.18
CA GLY A 129 -3.46 12.02 8.91
C GLY A 129 -3.01 11.88 7.47
N LEU A 130 -1.72 12.15 7.29
CA LEU A 130 -0.96 11.85 6.08
C LEU A 130 -0.56 10.38 6.06
N LEU A 131 -0.91 9.69 4.99
CA LEU A 131 -0.49 8.32 4.70
C LEU A 131 0.13 8.26 3.31
N PHE A 132 1.16 7.42 3.16
CA PHE A 132 1.67 6.99 1.86
C PHE A 132 1.17 5.58 1.64
N ILE A 133 0.36 5.38 0.61
CA ILE A 133 -0.18 4.06 0.29
C ILE A 133 0.36 3.56 -1.04
N PHE A 134 0.67 2.28 -1.09
CA PHE A 134 1.11 1.59 -2.29
C PHE A 134 0.67 0.13 -2.22
N PRO A 135 0.38 -0.52 -3.35
CA PRO A 135 -0.24 -1.85 -3.37
C PRO A 135 0.54 -2.91 -2.59
N GLU A 136 1.87 -2.87 -2.61
CA GLU A 136 2.72 -3.85 -1.97
C GLU A 136 2.52 -3.90 -0.44
N ASP A 137 2.51 -2.75 0.22
CA ASP A 137 2.25 -2.66 1.67
C ASP A 137 0.81 -3.06 2.02
N GLN A 138 -0.15 -2.78 1.14
CA GLN A 138 -1.53 -3.19 1.37
C GLN A 138 -1.67 -4.72 1.27
N PHE A 139 -1.14 -5.34 0.21
CA PHE A 139 -1.20 -6.79 0.06
C PHE A 139 -0.38 -7.51 1.13
N SER A 140 0.75 -6.97 1.59
CA SER A 140 1.49 -7.60 2.68
C SER A 140 0.67 -7.63 3.98
N LYS A 141 -0.01 -6.52 4.31
CA LYS A 141 -0.93 -6.46 5.45
C LYS A 141 -2.13 -7.40 5.28
N ASP A 142 -2.69 -7.52 4.07
CA ASP A 142 -3.79 -8.41 3.77
C ASP A 142 -3.39 -9.88 3.95
N ILE A 143 -2.17 -10.26 3.54
CA ILE A 143 -1.59 -11.59 3.80
C ILE A 143 -1.49 -11.83 5.31
N SER A 144 -0.86 -10.92 6.06
CA SER A 144 -0.70 -11.06 7.51
C SER A 144 -2.03 -11.22 8.23
N GLN A 145 -3.02 -10.39 7.89
CA GLN A 145 -4.34 -10.42 8.52
C GLN A 145 -5.12 -11.69 8.15
N SER A 146 -5.11 -12.09 6.88
CA SER A 146 -5.79 -13.29 6.42
C SER A 146 -5.15 -14.55 6.99
N PHE A 147 -3.81 -14.59 7.08
CA PHE A 147 -3.09 -15.70 7.68
C PHE A 147 -3.33 -15.82 9.18
N LYS A 148 -3.36 -14.69 9.90
CA LYS A 148 -3.74 -14.66 11.32
C LYS A 148 -5.16 -15.19 11.53
N LEU A 149 -6.11 -14.77 10.69
CA LEU A 149 -7.49 -15.27 10.75
C LEU A 149 -7.55 -16.78 10.51
N ALA A 150 -6.83 -17.28 9.50
CA ALA A 150 -6.73 -18.72 9.23
C ALA A 150 -6.15 -19.50 10.43
N LYS A 151 -5.04 -19.02 11.02
CA LYS A 151 -4.45 -19.60 12.25
C LYS A 151 -5.45 -19.63 13.42
N THR A 152 -6.21 -18.55 13.64
CA THR A 152 -7.21 -18.47 14.72
C THR A 152 -8.34 -19.47 14.49
N THR A 153 -8.92 -19.49 13.29
CA THR A 153 -10.02 -20.40 12.96
C THR A 153 -9.60 -21.87 12.98
N GLU A 154 -8.39 -22.24 12.56
CA GLU A 154 -7.89 -23.63 12.68
C GLU A 154 -7.83 -24.07 14.15
N LYS A 155 -7.34 -23.20 15.05
CA LYS A 155 -7.32 -23.47 16.50
C LYS A 155 -8.74 -23.63 17.07
N GLU A 156 -9.72 -22.95 16.51
CA GLU A 156 -11.13 -23.13 16.90
C GLU A 156 -11.67 -24.46 16.38
N LEU A 157 -11.36 -24.84 15.14
CA LEU A 157 -11.74 -26.13 14.56
C LEU A 157 -11.12 -27.31 15.34
N ASP A 158 -9.92 -27.16 15.88
CA ASP A 158 -9.28 -28.17 16.73
C ASP A 158 -10.15 -28.58 17.93
N LYS A 159 -10.93 -27.64 18.49
CA LYS A 159 -11.84 -27.91 19.63
C LYS A 159 -12.94 -28.90 19.23
N PHE A 160 -13.36 -28.89 17.98
CA PHE A 160 -14.41 -29.77 17.46
C PHE A 160 -13.88 -31.15 17.07
N LYS A 161 -12.56 -31.32 16.84
CA LYS A 161 -11.96 -32.62 16.49
C LYS A 161 -12.18 -33.70 17.57
N ALA A 162 -12.30 -33.29 18.83
CA ALA A 162 -12.56 -34.18 19.96
C ALA A 162 -14.05 -34.46 20.23
N TYR A 163 -14.96 -33.81 19.51
CA TYR A 163 -16.40 -33.93 19.80
C TYR A 163 -16.97 -35.23 19.21
N LYS A 164 -17.86 -35.87 19.97
CA LYS A 164 -18.70 -36.95 19.42
C LYS A 164 -19.66 -36.39 18.37
N HIS A 165 -20.02 -37.20 17.37
CA HIS A 165 -20.92 -36.80 16.29
C HIS A 165 -22.26 -36.22 16.78
N SER A 166 -22.84 -36.75 17.86
CA SER A 166 -24.08 -36.23 18.45
C SER A 166 -23.97 -34.80 18.97
N LYS A 167 -22.78 -34.40 19.45
CA LYS A 167 -22.49 -33.01 19.86
C LYS A 167 -22.23 -32.12 18.65
N LEU A 168 -21.50 -32.63 17.65
CA LEU A 168 -21.28 -31.90 16.38
C LEU A 168 -22.60 -31.53 15.69
N LYS A 169 -23.59 -32.43 15.71
CA LYS A 169 -24.92 -32.15 15.13
C LYS A 169 -25.66 -31.01 15.84
N LYS A 170 -25.42 -30.79 17.14
CA LYS A 170 -26.01 -29.68 17.91
C LYS A 170 -25.31 -28.35 17.62
N GLU A 171 -24.01 -28.40 17.36
CA GLU A 171 -23.16 -27.22 17.09
C GLU A 171 -22.92 -27.01 15.59
N GLN A 172 -23.78 -27.57 14.73
CA GLN A 172 -23.54 -27.65 13.29
C GLN A 172 -23.39 -26.26 12.65
N ASP A 173 -24.23 -25.30 13.05
CA ASP A 173 -24.21 -23.95 12.49
C ASP A 173 -22.94 -23.19 12.86
N GLN A 174 -22.51 -23.30 14.12
CA GLN A 174 -21.25 -22.71 14.59
C GLN A 174 -20.06 -23.33 13.87
N LEU A 175 -20.02 -24.66 13.75
CA LEU A 175 -18.97 -25.35 13.02
C LEU A 175 -18.94 -24.92 11.54
N ALA A 176 -20.10 -24.80 10.90
CA ALA A 176 -20.21 -24.38 9.51
C ALA A 176 -19.70 -22.93 9.31
N GLU A 177 -19.98 -22.03 10.25
CA GLU A 177 -19.46 -20.67 10.23
C GLU A 177 -17.93 -20.64 10.34
N ILE A 178 -17.35 -21.37 11.30
CA ILE A 178 -15.89 -21.43 11.48
C ILE A 178 -15.21 -22.02 10.24
N LEU A 179 -15.78 -23.10 9.66
CA LEU A 179 -15.27 -23.71 8.43
C LEU A 179 -15.31 -22.73 7.24
N ARG A 180 -16.41 -21.97 7.09
CA ARG A 180 -16.53 -20.95 6.03
C ARG A 180 -15.50 -19.84 6.22
N THR A 181 -15.36 -19.32 7.44
CA THR A 181 -14.40 -18.26 7.78
C THR A 181 -12.97 -18.72 7.54
N HIS A 182 -12.61 -19.95 7.97
CA HIS A 182 -11.32 -20.56 7.69
C HIS A 182 -11.05 -20.64 6.18
N GLY A 183 -12.01 -21.16 5.40
CA GLY A 183 -11.88 -21.26 3.95
C GLY A 183 -11.70 -19.88 3.27
N VAL A 184 -12.47 -18.87 3.69
CA VAL A 184 -12.32 -17.49 3.17
C VAL A 184 -10.94 -16.94 3.53
N ALA A 185 -10.50 -17.09 4.77
CA ALA A 185 -9.19 -16.61 5.23
C ALA A 185 -8.04 -17.25 4.43
N CYS A 186 -8.05 -18.56 4.24
CA CYS A 186 -7.04 -19.27 3.45
C CYS A 186 -7.03 -18.79 1.98
N ARG A 187 -8.21 -18.70 1.33
CA ARG A 187 -8.31 -18.25 -0.06
C ARG A 187 -7.86 -16.81 -0.25
N SER A 188 -8.29 -15.90 0.63
CA SER A 188 -7.88 -14.50 0.60
C SER A 188 -6.37 -14.35 0.80
N CYS A 189 -5.79 -15.09 1.75
CA CYS A 189 -4.35 -15.11 1.97
C CYS A 189 -3.59 -15.57 0.71
N PHE A 190 -4.05 -16.65 0.09
CA PHE A 190 -3.42 -17.20 -1.11
C PHE A 190 -3.47 -16.22 -2.29
N LEU A 191 -4.62 -15.59 -2.54
CA LEU A 191 -4.78 -14.60 -3.59
C LEU A 191 -3.92 -13.35 -3.32
N ALA A 192 -3.91 -12.86 -2.08
CA ALA A 192 -3.10 -11.72 -1.68
C ALA A 192 -1.60 -11.97 -1.91
N CYS A 193 -1.11 -13.21 -1.69
CA CYS A 193 0.27 -13.58 -2.02
C CYS A 193 0.61 -13.42 -3.52
N PHE A 194 -0.28 -13.84 -4.42
CA PHE A 194 -0.07 -13.64 -5.87
C PHE A 194 -0.09 -12.16 -6.25
N TYR A 195 -1.06 -11.41 -5.73
CA TYR A 195 -1.16 -9.97 -6.00
C TYR A 195 0.02 -9.19 -5.41
N PHE A 196 0.55 -9.61 -4.27
CA PHE A 196 1.73 -9.01 -3.67
C PHE A 196 2.97 -9.19 -4.55
N ILE A 197 3.24 -10.41 -5.04
CA ILE A 197 4.38 -10.66 -5.93
C ILE A 197 4.24 -9.84 -7.22
N GLU A 198 3.04 -9.84 -7.82
CA GLU A 198 2.81 -9.08 -9.03
C GLU A 198 2.96 -7.57 -8.82
N ALA A 199 2.36 -7.03 -7.75
CA ALA A 199 2.50 -5.62 -7.39
C ALA A 199 3.96 -5.25 -7.16
N TYR A 200 4.71 -6.08 -6.43
CA TYR A 200 6.13 -5.84 -6.17
C TYR A 200 6.96 -5.81 -7.45
N LEU A 201 6.77 -6.79 -8.35
CA LEU A 201 7.46 -6.86 -9.63
C LEU A 201 7.13 -5.66 -10.52
N ASN A 202 5.87 -5.26 -10.57
CA ASN A 202 5.46 -4.07 -11.32
C ASN A 202 6.05 -2.78 -10.71
N GLY A 203 6.12 -2.69 -9.38
CA GLY A 203 6.70 -1.55 -8.66
C GLY A 203 8.19 -1.37 -8.94
N ILE A 204 8.98 -2.44 -8.88
CA ILE A 204 10.42 -2.38 -9.21
C ILE A 204 10.66 -2.05 -10.69
N ALA A 205 9.81 -2.55 -11.59
CA ALA A 205 9.90 -2.27 -13.01
C ALA A 205 9.62 -0.80 -13.28
N TRP A 206 8.57 -0.26 -12.66
CA TRP A 206 8.22 1.15 -12.74
C TRP A 206 9.35 2.05 -12.19
N GLU A 207 9.91 1.72 -11.02
CA GLU A 207 11.01 2.49 -10.41
C GLU A 207 12.23 2.54 -11.33
N TRP A 208 12.58 1.39 -11.92
CA TRP A 208 13.69 1.31 -12.87
C TRP A 208 13.41 2.13 -14.13
N VAL A 209 12.21 2.00 -14.71
CA VAL A 209 11.80 2.75 -15.90
C VAL A 209 11.81 4.26 -15.64
N GLU A 210 11.40 4.74 -14.47
CA GLU A 210 11.40 6.17 -14.16
C GLU A 210 12.82 6.75 -13.94
N SER A 211 13.80 5.92 -13.59
CA SER A 211 15.18 6.37 -13.34
C SER A 211 16.00 6.66 -14.62
N GLN A 212 15.49 6.28 -15.80
CA GLN A 212 15.97 6.49 -17.19
C GLN A 212 17.43 6.90 -17.46
N PRO A 213 18.38 5.95 -17.44
CA PRO A 213 19.58 6.10 -18.28
C PRO A 213 19.60 5.13 -19.48
N ASP A 214 18.85 4.02 -19.40
CA ASP A 214 19.14 2.85 -20.24
C ASP A 214 17.92 2.20 -20.95
N LEU A 215 16.70 2.73 -20.80
CA LEU A 215 15.50 2.13 -21.43
C LEU A 215 15.65 2.05 -22.96
N GLU A 216 16.14 3.11 -23.59
CA GLU A 216 16.36 3.18 -25.04
C GLU A 216 17.44 2.20 -25.53
N LYS A 217 18.35 1.77 -24.65
CA LYS A 217 19.41 0.81 -24.97
C LYS A 217 18.91 -0.64 -24.98
N LEU A 218 17.74 -0.90 -24.38
CA LEU A 218 17.12 -2.22 -24.42
C LEU A 218 16.56 -2.54 -25.81
N SER A 219 16.49 -3.82 -26.15
CA SER A 219 15.77 -4.24 -27.36
C SER A 219 14.26 -3.94 -27.22
N LYS A 220 13.56 -3.70 -28.33
CA LYS A 220 12.10 -3.45 -28.34
C LYS A 220 11.31 -4.52 -27.58
N ARG A 221 11.76 -5.78 -27.64
CA ARG A 221 11.16 -6.89 -26.87
C ARG A 221 11.31 -6.71 -25.36
N LYS A 222 12.51 -6.34 -24.89
CA LYS A 222 12.76 -6.07 -23.46
C LYS A 222 12.04 -4.82 -22.97
N GLN A 223 11.97 -3.77 -23.81
CA GLN A 223 11.17 -2.56 -23.52
C GLN A 223 9.69 -2.90 -23.35
N SER A 224 9.09 -3.61 -24.31
CA SER A 224 7.68 -4.03 -24.23
C SER A 224 7.40 -4.93 -23.01
N MET A 225 8.36 -5.77 -22.63
CA MET A 225 8.27 -6.62 -21.45
C MET A 225 8.22 -5.80 -20.15
N ILE A 226 9.19 -4.91 -19.93
CA ILE A 226 9.31 -4.15 -18.68
C ILE A 226 8.25 -3.04 -18.55
N LEU A 227 7.77 -2.50 -19.68
CA LEU A 227 6.65 -1.56 -19.73
C LEU A 227 5.28 -2.24 -19.65
N ASP A 228 5.24 -3.58 -19.65
CA ASP A 228 4.03 -4.40 -19.60
C ASP A 228 2.97 -4.04 -20.66
N THR A 229 3.40 -3.67 -21.87
CA THR A 229 2.46 -3.21 -22.92
C THR A 229 1.63 -4.33 -23.55
N ASN A 230 2.01 -5.59 -23.32
CA ASN A 230 1.45 -6.78 -23.97
C ASN A 230 0.86 -7.80 -22.98
N GLN A 231 0.47 -7.38 -21.76
CA GLN A 231 -0.07 -8.27 -20.72
C GLN A 231 0.89 -9.43 -20.39
N VAL A 232 2.07 -9.09 -19.87
CA VAL A 232 3.13 -10.04 -19.56
C VAL A 232 2.66 -11.02 -18.49
N ALA A 233 2.85 -12.32 -18.74
CA ALA A 233 2.49 -13.35 -17.77
C ALA A 233 3.35 -13.24 -16.50
N LEU A 234 2.78 -13.55 -15.32
CA LEU A 234 3.48 -13.47 -14.04
C LEU A 234 4.81 -14.25 -14.02
N LYS A 235 4.85 -15.43 -14.66
CA LYS A 235 6.08 -16.22 -14.82
C LYS A 235 7.20 -15.42 -15.51
N ASP A 236 6.85 -14.70 -16.57
CA ASP A 236 7.80 -13.88 -17.31
C ASP A 236 8.20 -12.65 -16.48
N LYS A 237 7.28 -12.04 -15.73
CA LYS A 237 7.63 -10.95 -14.79
C LYS A 237 8.67 -11.40 -13.76
N ILE A 238 8.43 -12.55 -13.10
CA ILE A 238 9.33 -13.12 -12.07
C ILE A 238 10.72 -13.40 -12.62
N THR A 239 10.79 -13.94 -13.84
CA THR A 239 12.06 -14.40 -14.41
C THR A 239 12.81 -13.31 -15.18
N ARG A 240 12.09 -12.44 -15.90
CA ARG A 240 12.68 -11.47 -16.82
C ARG A 240 12.85 -10.08 -16.24
N TYR A 241 11.98 -9.60 -15.34
CA TYR A 241 12.16 -8.25 -14.79
C TYR A 241 13.49 -8.10 -14.04
N PRO A 242 13.86 -9.02 -13.12
CA PRO A 242 15.14 -8.91 -12.42
C PRO A 242 16.33 -9.00 -13.37
N GLU A 243 16.24 -9.84 -14.42
CA GLU A 243 17.26 -9.98 -15.47
C GLU A 243 17.41 -8.71 -16.30
N ILE A 244 16.30 -8.08 -16.69
CA ILE A 244 16.31 -6.82 -17.47
C ILE A 244 16.90 -5.68 -16.63
N ILE A 245 16.49 -5.58 -15.36
CA ILE A 245 16.91 -4.51 -14.44
C ILE A 245 18.40 -4.61 -14.11
N THR A 246 18.92 -5.81 -13.86
CA THR A 246 20.29 -6.02 -13.36
C THR A 246 21.28 -6.48 -14.43
N GLY A 247 20.81 -6.93 -15.60
CA GLY A 247 21.61 -7.58 -16.62
C GLY A 247 22.06 -9.01 -16.27
N ARG A 248 21.61 -9.58 -15.16
CA ARG A 248 22.03 -10.90 -14.65
C ARG A 248 20.84 -11.80 -14.40
N SER A 249 20.94 -13.07 -14.79
CA SER A 249 19.91 -14.06 -14.44
C SER A 249 19.83 -14.21 -12.92
N LEU A 250 18.61 -14.25 -12.40
CA LEU A 250 18.33 -14.51 -10.99
C LEU A 250 18.15 -16.00 -10.72
N TRP A 251 17.39 -16.67 -11.57
CA TRP A 251 16.94 -18.04 -11.33
C TRP A 251 17.77 -19.04 -12.13
N ALA A 252 18.09 -20.18 -11.51
CA ALA A 252 18.54 -21.38 -12.20
C ALA A 252 17.33 -22.11 -12.82
N ASP A 253 17.58 -22.95 -13.83
CA ASP A 253 16.51 -23.69 -14.53
C ASP A 253 15.72 -24.63 -13.60
N ASP A 254 16.37 -25.14 -12.55
CA ASP A 254 15.82 -26.05 -11.55
C ASP A 254 15.57 -25.42 -10.18
N ASP A 255 15.48 -24.08 -10.10
CA ASP A 255 15.31 -23.38 -8.83
C ASP A 255 14.08 -23.90 -8.04
N PRO A 256 14.27 -24.45 -6.83
CA PRO A 256 13.20 -25.12 -6.10
C PRO A 256 12.09 -24.16 -5.66
N ILE A 257 12.41 -22.91 -5.35
CA ILE A 257 11.43 -21.91 -4.89
C ILE A 257 10.55 -21.50 -6.06
N LEU A 258 11.17 -21.17 -7.20
CA LEU A 258 10.45 -20.81 -8.42
C LEU A 258 9.57 -21.97 -8.90
N ASN A 259 10.11 -23.19 -8.91
CA ASN A 259 9.39 -24.37 -9.36
C ASN A 259 8.21 -24.71 -8.45
N THR A 260 8.37 -24.61 -7.12
CA THR A 260 7.26 -24.80 -6.18
C THR A 260 6.17 -23.76 -6.40
N PHE A 261 6.54 -22.49 -6.60
CA PHE A 261 5.56 -21.43 -6.87
C PHE A 261 4.77 -21.67 -8.16
N LEU A 262 5.46 -21.99 -9.26
CA LEU A 262 4.84 -22.13 -10.57
C LEU A 262 4.07 -23.45 -10.75
N SER A 263 4.54 -24.54 -10.14
CA SER A 263 3.97 -25.87 -10.35
C SER A 263 2.95 -26.22 -9.28
N ASP A 264 3.23 -25.94 -8.01
CA ASP A 264 2.41 -26.42 -6.91
C ASP A 264 1.34 -25.40 -6.51
N LEU A 265 1.71 -24.12 -6.50
CA LEU A 265 0.87 -23.05 -5.96
C LEU A 265 0.02 -22.37 -7.04
N LYS A 266 0.55 -22.15 -8.25
CA LYS A 266 -0.21 -21.57 -9.38
C LYS A 266 -1.54 -22.29 -9.66
N PRO A 267 -1.64 -23.63 -9.63
CA PRO A 267 -2.93 -24.30 -9.82
C PRO A 267 -3.98 -23.94 -8.77
N PHE A 268 -3.60 -23.64 -7.53
CA PHE A 268 -4.56 -23.17 -6.52
C PHE A 268 -5.09 -21.80 -6.91
N ARG A 269 -4.23 -20.84 -7.26
CA ARG A 269 -4.67 -19.53 -7.77
C ARG A 269 -5.61 -19.68 -8.96
N ASP A 270 -5.24 -20.50 -9.95
CA ASP A 270 -6.08 -20.70 -11.13
C ASP A 270 -7.44 -21.35 -10.79
N SER A 271 -7.49 -22.17 -9.74
CA SER A 271 -8.74 -22.74 -9.22
C SER A 271 -9.61 -21.70 -8.51
N LEU A 272 -9.00 -20.70 -7.87
CA LEU A 272 -9.70 -19.61 -7.17
C LEU A 272 -10.20 -18.52 -8.12
N VAL A 273 -9.40 -18.13 -9.11
CA VAL A 273 -9.75 -17.05 -10.06
C VAL A 273 -10.54 -17.53 -11.26
N HIS A 274 -10.43 -18.83 -11.60
CA HIS A 274 -11.14 -19.47 -12.70
C HIS A 274 -11.81 -20.76 -12.21
N PRO A 275 -12.78 -20.64 -11.28
CA PRO A 275 -13.40 -21.79 -10.65
C PRO A 275 -14.18 -22.62 -11.67
N SER A 276 -14.02 -23.94 -11.56
CA SER A 276 -14.85 -24.92 -12.27
C SER A 276 -15.82 -25.52 -11.24
N PRO A 277 -17.15 -25.54 -11.50
CA PRO A 277 -18.09 -26.21 -10.62
C PRO A 277 -18.04 -27.74 -10.75
N PHE A 278 -17.26 -28.27 -11.69
CA PHE A 278 -17.15 -29.69 -11.98
C PHE A 278 -15.74 -30.22 -11.67
N ALA A 279 -15.69 -31.42 -11.10
CA ALA A 279 -14.46 -32.22 -10.99
C ALA A 279 -14.16 -32.87 -12.35
N VAL A 280 -13.38 -32.18 -13.18
CA VAL A 280 -12.94 -32.65 -14.51
C VAL A 280 -11.42 -32.55 -14.64
N PRO A 281 -10.65 -33.36 -13.88
CA PRO A 281 -9.19 -33.25 -13.83
C PRO A 281 -8.50 -33.39 -15.19
N GLU A 282 -9.09 -34.17 -16.11
CA GLU A 282 -8.55 -34.42 -17.44
C GLU A 282 -8.46 -33.14 -18.28
N LYS A 283 -9.38 -32.18 -18.06
CA LYS A 283 -9.39 -30.89 -18.77
C LYS A 283 -8.33 -29.91 -18.27
N PHE A 284 -7.75 -30.18 -17.10
CA PHE A 284 -6.86 -29.26 -16.41
C PHE A 284 -5.52 -29.90 -16.09
N GLY A 285 -4.99 -30.78 -16.94
CA GLY A 285 -3.66 -31.36 -16.74
C GLY A 285 -3.54 -32.23 -15.48
N GLY A 286 -4.64 -32.89 -15.09
CA GLY A 286 -4.67 -33.88 -14.01
C GLY A 286 -5.00 -33.36 -12.62
N TYR A 287 -5.21 -32.04 -12.44
CA TYR A 287 -5.60 -31.50 -11.13
C TYR A 287 -7.10 -31.19 -11.03
N ASP A 288 -7.70 -31.57 -9.89
CA ASP A 288 -9.08 -31.22 -9.57
C ASP A 288 -9.17 -29.79 -9.02
N LYS A 289 -9.64 -28.86 -9.87
CA LYS A 289 -9.87 -27.45 -9.50
C LYS A 289 -10.90 -27.30 -8.39
N LEU A 290 -11.94 -28.13 -8.39
CA LEU A 290 -13.02 -28.05 -7.41
C LEU A 290 -12.47 -28.39 -6.02
N ALA A 291 -11.71 -29.49 -5.93
CA ALA A 291 -11.01 -29.88 -4.71
C ALA A 291 -10.05 -28.78 -4.23
N LYS A 292 -9.22 -28.20 -5.12
CA LYS A 292 -8.30 -27.12 -4.73
C LYS A 292 -8.99 -25.84 -4.24
N CYS A 293 -10.22 -25.57 -4.68
CA CYS A 293 -11.02 -24.43 -4.21
C CYS A 293 -11.58 -24.66 -2.79
N TYR A 294 -11.95 -25.90 -2.46
CA TYR A 294 -12.57 -26.25 -1.18
C TYR A 294 -11.57 -26.70 -0.11
N ASP A 295 -10.52 -27.44 -0.48
CA ASP A 295 -9.60 -28.11 0.44
C ASP A 295 -8.31 -27.33 0.72
N LEU A 296 -8.32 -26.01 0.51
CA LEU A 296 -7.16 -25.19 0.84
C LEU A 296 -7.01 -25.11 2.37
N LYS A 297 -5.98 -25.77 2.93
CA LYS A 297 -5.75 -25.81 4.38
C LYS A 297 -4.71 -24.78 4.81
N LEU A 298 -4.60 -24.63 6.13
CA LEU A 298 -3.60 -23.75 6.74
C LEU A 298 -2.16 -24.13 6.34
N LYS A 299 -1.88 -25.42 6.11
CA LYS A 299 -0.55 -25.91 5.72
C LYS A 299 -0.11 -25.33 4.37
N GLU A 300 -0.94 -25.47 3.34
CA GLU A 300 -0.69 -24.95 2.00
C GLU A 300 -0.64 -23.42 2.02
N THR A 301 -1.51 -22.78 2.80
CA THR A 301 -1.49 -21.33 3.01
C THR A 301 -0.18 -20.86 3.64
N LYS A 302 0.31 -21.55 4.69
CA LYS A 302 1.61 -21.25 5.33
C LYS A 302 2.77 -21.41 4.34
N GLN A 303 2.75 -22.46 3.53
CA GLN A 303 3.76 -22.69 2.49
C GLN A 303 3.74 -21.55 1.45
N MET A 304 2.56 -21.12 1.01
CA MET A 304 2.41 -19.99 0.08
C MET A 304 2.98 -18.69 0.63
N VAL A 305 2.66 -18.34 1.89
CA VAL A 305 3.21 -17.14 2.54
C VAL A 305 4.73 -17.21 2.64
N SER A 306 5.27 -18.38 3.04
CA SER A 306 6.73 -18.59 3.12
C SER A 306 7.42 -18.43 1.78
N ILE A 307 6.89 -19.03 0.72
CA ILE A 307 7.46 -18.93 -0.64
C ILE A 307 7.37 -17.50 -1.15
N THR A 308 6.25 -16.83 -0.89
CA THR A 308 6.04 -15.42 -1.27
C THR A 308 7.09 -14.51 -0.65
N TYR A 309 7.32 -14.64 0.66
CA TYR A 309 8.37 -13.89 1.36
C TYR A 309 9.77 -14.20 0.78
N SER A 310 10.10 -15.48 0.59
CA SER A 310 11.41 -15.87 0.04
C SER A 310 11.62 -15.31 -1.37
N MET A 311 10.63 -15.42 -2.26
CA MET A 311 10.73 -14.92 -3.63
C MET A 311 10.95 -13.41 -3.67
N VAL A 312 10.13 -12.65 -2.95
CA VAL A 312 10.24 -11.19 -2.91
C VAL A 312 11.57 -10.77 -2.28
N SER A 313 12.02 -11.44 -1.22
CA SER A 313 13.33 -11.17 -0.60
C SER A 313 14.49 -11.43 -1.54
N ILE A 314 14.47 -12.56 -2.26
CA ILE A 314 15.50 -12.95 -3.23
C ILE A 314 15.55 -11.94 -4.38
N VAL A 315 14.40 -11.57 -4.95
CA VAL A 315 14.32 -10.56 -6.02
C VAL A 315 14.83 -9.20 -5.52
N HIS A 316 14.43 -8.80 -4.32
CA HIS A 316 14.85 -7.53 -3.71
C HIS A 316 16.37 -7.46 -3.56
N GLN A 317 16.97 -8.49 -2.97
CA GLN A 317 18.43 -8.57 -2.76
C GLN A 317 19.19 -8.70 -4.09
N HIS A 318 18.63 -9.38 -5.09
CA HIS A 318 19.25 -9.42 -6.42
C HIS A 318 19.36 -8.03 -7.06
N ILE A 319 18.32 -7.20 -6.89
CA ILE A 319 18.24 -5.87 -7.50
C ILE A 319 18.99 -4.83 -6.69
N LYS A 320 18.82 -4.80 -5.37
CA LYS A 320 19.37 -3.77 -4.50
C LYS A 320 20.74 -4.16 -3.91
N GLY A 321 21.17 -5.42 -4.05
CA GLY A 321 22.41 -5.98 -3.51
C GLY A 321 22.16 -6.95 -2.35
N ALA A 322 23.08 -7.90 -2.15
CA ALA A 322 22.93 -8.98 -1.16
C ALA A 322 22.78 -8.49 0.29
N GLU A 323 23.40 -7.36 0.62
CA GLU A 323 23.35 -6.73 1.95
C GLU A 323 22.24 -5.69 2.09
N ALA A 324 21.42 -5.49 1.05
CA ALA A 324 20.35 -4.51 1.08
C ALA A 324 19.32 -4.88 2.16
N PRO A 325 18.92 -3.93 3.01
CA PRO A 325 17.91 -4.20 4.02
C PRO A 325 16.57 -4.52 3.36
N ILE A 326 15.90 -5.54 3.88
CA ILE A 326 14.54 -5.89 3.46
C ILE A 326 13.58 -4.83 4.01
N PRO A 327 12.72 -4.23 3.16
CA PRO A 327 11.73 -3.26 3.58
C PRO A 327 10.84 -3.79 4.71
N ALA A 328 10.49 -2.94 5.67
CA ALA A 328 9.71 -3.33 6.85
C ALA A 328 8.36 -4.01 6.49
N TRP A 329 7.71 -3.57 5.41
CA TRP A 329 6.46 -4.17 4.94
C TRP A 329 6.64 -5.59 4.36
N ILE A 330 7.83 -5.94 3.85
CA ILE A 330 8.19 -7.33 3.51
C ILE A 330 8.51 -8.12 4.78
N GLN A 331 9.30 -7.54 5.68
CA GLN A 331 9.72 -8.19 6.92
C GLN A 331 8.52 -8.61 7.79
N SER A 332 7.46 -7.80 7.82
CA SER A 332 6.23 -8.10 8.56
C SER A 332 5.56 -9.43 8.16
N LEU A 333 5.78 -9.91 6.93
CA LEU A 333 5.30 -11.21 6.47
C LEU A 333 6.04 -12.36 7.16
N ASN A 334 7.36 -12.24 7.29
CA ASN A 334 8.18 -13.22 8.00
C ASN A 334 7.80 -13.26 9.48
N ASP A 335 7.58 -12.10 10.09
CA ASP A 335 7.16 -12.01 11.49
C ASP A 335 5.78 -12.65 11.72
N SER A 336 4.93 -12.70 10.68
CA SER A 336 3.62 -13.37 10.73
C SER A 336 3.71 -14.91 10.61
N LEU A 337 4.82 -15.44 10.08
CA LEU A 337 5.07 -16.87 9.89
C LEU A 337 5.51 -17.55 11.19
N VAL A 338 6.36 -16.86 11.97
CA VAL A 338 6.76 -17.22 13.34
C VAL A 338 5.52 -17.20 14.25
#